data_AF-A0ABD6MSB4-F1
#
_entry.id   AF-A0ABD6MSB4-F1
#
_cell.length_a   1.000
_cell.length_b   1.000
_cell.length_c   1.000
_cell.angle_alpha   90.00
_cell.angle_beta   90.00
_cell.angle_gamma   90.00
#
_symmetry.space_group_name_H-M   'P 1'
#
loop_
_entity.id
_entity.type
_entity.pdbx_description
1 polymer ?
#
loop_
_entity_poly.entity_id
_entity_poly.type
_entity_poly.pdbx_seq_one_letter_code
_entity_poly.pdbx_strand_id
1 'polypeptide(L)'
;TGATFENLELGGAASVQVTDTTDEVVAKLTATPSVTEGGEITYTITLTNKDGLPINNHSALTFTLSDGKTVITVPANGTVGTATVTAPDNVYVGANDPVVKSIATVEGADVGKFEQLT
;
A
#
# COMPACT_ATOMS: atom_id res chain seq x y z
N THR A 1 -46.70 -29.91 43.62
CA THR A 1 -45.29 -30.32 43.44
C THR A 1 -44.68 -29.39 42.43
N GLY A 2 -44.05 -28.31 42.88
CA GLY A 2 -43.46 -27.29 42.01
C GLY A 2 -42.12 -27.79 41.46
N ALA A 3 -41.94 -27.66 40.15
CA ALA A 3 -40.72 -28.05 39.46
C ALA A 3 -39.51 -27.25 39.98
N THR A 4 -38.37 -27.93 39.95
CA THR A 4 -37.03 -27.53 40.37
C THR A 4 -36.58 -26.19 39.80
N PHE A 5 -35.97 -25.37 40.64
CA PHE A 5 -35.20 -24.18 40.26
C PHE A 5 -34.17 -24.54 39.18
N GLU A 6 -34.13 -23.77 38.09
CA GLU A 6 -33.06 -23.88 37.10
C GLU A 6 -31.72 -23.57 37.78
N ASN A 7 -30.83 -24.57 37.84
CA ASN A 7 -29.45 -24.32 38.17
C ASN A 7 -28.81 -23.62 36.97
N LEU A 8 -28.85 -22.29 36.95
CA LEU A 8 -28.10 -21.50 35.97
C LEU A 8 -26.64 -21.46 36.41
N GLU A 9 -25.94 -22.55 36.12
CA GLU A 9 -24.48 -22.62 36.23
C GLU A 9 -23.91 -21.62 35.22
N LEU A 10 -23.32 -20.52 35.71
CA LEU A 10 -22.53 -19.64 34.86
C LEU A 10 -21.30 -20.42 34.42
N GLY A 11 -21.33 -20.92 33.17
CA GLY A 11 -20.17 -21.49 32.51
C GLY A 11 -18.97 -20.57 32.70
N GLY A 12 -17.86 -21.14 33.17
CA GLY A 12 -16.67 -20.40 33.59
C GLY A 12 -16.13 -19.42 32.54
N ALA A 13 -15.19 -18.57 32.96
CA ALA A 13 -14.64 -17.48 32.15
C ALA A 13 -14.29 -17.93 30.71
N ALA A 14 -15.01 -17.39 29.73
CA ALA A 14 -14.68 -17.57 28.33
C ALA A 14 -13.40 -16.79 28.01
N SER A 15 -12.29 -17.48 27.75
CA SER A 15 -11.10 -16.82 27.20
C SER A 15 -11.27 -16.67 25.69
N VAL A 16 -11.43 -15.44 25.22
CA VAL A 16 -11.29 -15.13 23.79
C VAL A 16 -9.80 -14.93 23.54
N GLN A 17 -9.17 -15.91 22.89
CA GLN A 17 -7.83 -15.74 22.38
C GLN A 17 -7.94 -14.95 21.08
N VAL A 18 -7.60 -13.66 21.12
CA VAL A 18 -7.47 -12.83 19.90
C VAL A 18 -6.13 -13.19 19.29
N THR A 19 -6.12 -14.08 18.31
CA THR A 19 -4.98 -14.22 17.39
C THR A 19 -5.00 -13.02 16.46
N ASP A 20 -4.04 -12.13 16.64
CA ASP A 20 -3.75 -11.03 15.73
C ASP A 20 -3.46 -11.60 14.33
N THR A 21 -4.14 -11.10 13.31
CA THR A 21 -3.90 -11.50 11.92
C THR A 21 -2.84 -10.60 11.33
N THR A 22 -1.75 -11.18 10.81
CA THR A 22 -0.77 -10.42 10.04
C THR A 22 -1.40 -9.99 8.71
N ASP A 23 -1.89 -8.75 8.67
CA ASP A 23 -2.54 -8.16 7.49
C ASP A 23 -1.46 -7.59 6.55
N GLU A 24 -0.68 -8.47 5.93
CA GLU A 24 0.37 -8.08 4.99
C GLU A 24 -0.19 -7.24 3.83
N VAL A 25 0.35 -6.04 3.68
CA VAL A 25 0.05 -5.11 2.58
C VAL A 25 1.29 -4.98 1.70
N VAL A 26 1.09 -5.15 0.40
CA VAL A 26 2.15 -5.05 -0.61
C VAL A 26 1.95 -3.77 -1.41
N ALA A 27 3.03 -3.02 -1.63
CA ALA A 27 3.03 -1.85 -2.51
C ALA A 27 3.61 -2.19 -3.88
N LYS A 28 2.80 -2.09 -4.93
CA LYS A 28 3.24 -2.31 -6.31
C LYS A 28 3.43 -0.99 -7.04
N LEU A 29 4.66 -0.74 -7.51
CA LEU A 29 4.98 0.35 -8.44
C LEU A 29 4.80 -0.09 -9.89
N THR A 30 4.06 0.68 -10.68
CA THR A 30 4.00 0.56 -12.14
C THR A 30 4.28 1.92 -12.79
N ALA A 31 4.62 1.91 -14.08
CA ALA A 31 4.85 3.10 -14.88
C ALA A 31 4.17 2.97 -16.25
N THR A 32 3.95 4.10 -16.94
CA THR A 32 3.56 4.09 -18.36
C THR A 32 4.58 3.26 -19.17
N PRO A 33 4.17 2.23 -19.93
CA PRO A 33 5.10 1.29 -20.56
C PRO A 33 6.05 1.92 -21.58
N SER A 34 5.59 2.94 -22.30
CA SER A 34 6.40 3.70 -23.25
C SER A 34 5.82 5.10 -23.46
N VAL A 35 6.71 6.05 -23.76
CA VAL A 35 6.38 7.44 -24.07
C VAL A 35 7.36 7.94 -25.14
N THR A 36 7.01 9.01 -25.84
CA THR A 36 7.96 9.75 -26.68
C THR A 36 8.94 10.53 -25.81
N GLU A 37 10.06 10.97 -26.39
CA GLU A 37 10.94 11.97 -25.76
C GLU A 37 10.13 13.20 -25.35
N GLY A 38 10.42 13.74 -24.16
CA GLY A 38 9.65 14.83 -23.55
C GLY A 38 8.20 14.45 -23.18
N GLY A 39 7.77 13.21 -23.38
CA GLY A 39 6.45 12.72 -22.99
C GLY A 39 6.32 12.52 -21.48
N GLU A 40 5.10 12.35 -20.98
CA GLU A 40 4.85 12.13 -19.55
C GLU A 40 4.84 10.66 -19.16
N ILE A 41 5.72 10.29 -18.23
CA ILE A 41 5.71 9.01 -17.54
C ILE A 41 4.84 9.15 -16.29
N THR A 42 3.77 8.37 -16.21
CA THR A 42 2.93 8.27 -15.02
C THR A 42 3.39 7.08 -14.20
N TYR A 43 3.83 7.32 -12.97
CA TYR A 43 4.08 6.30 -11.97
C TYR A 43 2.86 6.10 -11.09
N THR A 44 2.54 4.85 -10.79
CA THR A 44 1.38 4.47 -9.98
C THR A 44 1.83 3.52 -8.88
N ILE A 45 1.49 3.85 -7.64
CA ILE A 45 1.56 2.92 -6.50
C ILE A 45 0.17 2.32 -6.31
N THR A 46 0.11 1.00 -6.17
CA THR A 46 -1.11 0.27 -5.77
C THR A 46 -0.81 -0.55 -4.52
N LEU A 47 -1.62 -0.34 -3.48
CA LEU A 47 -1.61 -1.14 -2.27
C LEU A 47 -2.57 -2.32 -2.43
N THR A 48 -2.09 -3.53 -2.11
CA THR A 48 -2.89 -4.75 -2.14
C THR A 48 -2.66 -5.56 -0.90
N ASN A 49 -3.71 -6.17 -0.37
CA ASN A 49 -3.62 -7.15 0.71
C ASN A 49 -3.82 -8.53 0.09
N LYS A 50 -2.96 -9.49 0.42
CA LYS A 50 -3.00 -10.85 -0.17
C LYS A 50 -4.32 -11.59 0.06
N ASP A 51 -5.00 -11.27 1.15
CA ASP A 51 -6.25 -11.91 1.56
C ASP A 51 -7.48 -11.13 1.04
N GLY A 52 -7.26 -10.09 0.23
CA GLY A 52 -8.32 -9.26 -0.34
C GLY A 52 -9.05 -8.38 0.68
N LEU A 53 -8.46 -8.19 1.86
CA LEU A 53 -9.05 -7.37 2.92
C LEU A 53 -9.04 -5.88 2.52
N PRO A 54 -10.05 -5.10 2.97
CA PRO A 54 -10.07 -3.66 2.73
C PRO A 54 -8.86 -2.95 3.36
N ILE A 55 -8.17 -2.13 2.57
CA ILE A 55 -7.09 -1.25 3.04
C ILE A 55 -7.67 0.17 3.15
N ASN A 56 -8.46 0.41 4.21
CA ASN A 56 -9.24 1.65 4.37
C ASN A 56 -9.17 2.24 5.80
N ASN A 57 -8.14 1.90 6.56
CA ASN A 57 -7.90 2.41 7.91
C ASN A 57 -6.43 2.80 8.13
N HIS A 58 -5.91 3.63 7.23
CA HIS A 58 -4.55 4.15 7.31
C HIS A 58 -4.52 5.63 6.91
N SER A 59 -3.59 6.36 7.50
CA SER A 59 -3.22 7.72 7.14
C SER A 59 -2.56 7.76 5.76
N ALA A 60 -2.39 8.95 5.20
CA ALA A 60 -1.68 9.09 3.92
C ALA A 60 -0.27 8.47 4.02
N LEU A 61 0.12 7.76 2.96
CA LEU A 61 1.44 7.16 2.80
C LEU A 61 2.17 7.84 1.66
N THR A 62 3.44 8.14 1.86
CA THR A 62 4.29 8.85 0.90
C THR A 62 5.42 7.93 0.47
N PHE A 63 5.52 7.68 -0.83
CA PHE A 63 6.51 6.82 -1.45
C PHE A 63 7.51 7.69 -2.22
N THR A 64 8.79 7.61 -1.88
CA THR A 64 9.86 8.25 -2.65
C THR A 64 10.50 7.21 -3.55
N LEU A 65 10.64 7.50 -4.85
CA LEU A 65 11.29 6.59 -5.78
C LEU A 65 12.83 6.69 -5.68
N SER A 66 13.52 5.72 -6.28
CA SER A 66 15.00 5.58 -6.33
C SER A 66 15.80 6.79 -6.81
N ASP A 67 15.15 7.80 -7.41
CA ASP A 67 15.81 9.05 -7.77
C ASP A 67 15.85 10.09 -6.64
N GLY A 68 15.21 9.79 -5.51
CA GLY A 68 15.12 10.67 -4.34
C GLY A 68 14.28 11.93 -4.57
N LYS A 69 13.57 12.05 -5.69
CA LYS A 69 12.83 13.26 -6.08
C LYS A 69 11.38 12.99 -6.40
N THR A 70 11.08 11.88 -7.06
CA THR A 70 9.72 11.53 -7.45
C THR A 70 8.99 11.02 -6.22
N VAL A 71 7.94 11.73 -5.82
CA VAL A 71 7.14 11.43 -4.64
C VAL A 71 5.72 11.09 -5.05
N ILE A 72 5.22 9.94 -4.60
CA ILE A 72 3.86 9.46 -4.85
C ILE A 72 3.14 9.37 -3.50
N THR A 73 2.02 10.07 -3.35
CA THR A 73 1.19 9.98 -2.14
C THR A 73 -0.03 9.11 -2.41
N VAL A 74 -0.19 8.05 -1.61
CA VAL A 74 -1.46 7.35 -1.49
C VAL A 74 -2.26 8.05 -0.38
N PRO A 75 -3.46 8.58 -0.68
CA PRO A 75 -4.25 9.32 0.30
C PRO A 75 -4.71 8.39 1.43
N ALA A 76 -5.11 9.00 2.56
CA ALA A 76 -5.67 8.23 3.68
C ALA A 76 -6.86 7.38 3.20
N ASN A 77 -6.88 6.12 3.64
CA ASN A 77 -7.88 5.11 3.28
C ASN A 77 -7.98 4.81 1.77
N GLY A 78 -7.00 5.25 0.97
CA GLY A 78 -6.91 4.98 -0.45
C GLY A 78 -5.90 3.87 -0.74
N THR A 79 -6.05 3.21 -1.89
CA THR A 79 -5.13 2.15 -2.31
C THR A 79 -4.28 2.53 -3.51
N VAL A 80 -4.48 3.73 -4.08
CA VAL A 80 -3.78 4.17 -5.28
C VAL A 80 -3.27 5.59 -5.12
N GLY A 81 -2.03 5.81 -5.56
CA GLY A 81 -1.41 7.13 -5.68
C GLY A 81 -0.65 7.23 -7.00
N THR A 82 -0.53 8.44 -7.55
CA THR A 82 0.17 8.67 -8.82
C THR A 82 1.10 9.88 -8.76
N ALA A 83 2.12 9.88 -9.62
CA ALA A 83 2.94 11.06 -9.92
C ALA A 83 3.37 11.03 -11.40
N THR A 84 3.56 12.19 -12.00
CA THR A 84 4.04 12.32 -13.39
C THR A 84 5.45 12.90 -13.43
N VAL A 85 6.26 12.42 -14.36
CA VAL A 85 7.61 12.92 -14.64
C VAL A 85 7.80 13.00 -16.15
N THR A 86 8.37 14.09 -16.64
CA THR A 86 8.75 14.22 -18.06
C THR A 86 9.92 13.29 -18.39
N ALA A 87 9.77 12.48 -19.43
CA ALA A 87 10.85 11.68 -19.96
C ALA A 87 11.98 12.59 -20.48
N PRO A 88 13.26 12.18 -20.36
CA PRO A 88 14.37 12.93 -20.92
C PRO A 88 14.12 13.26 -22.40
N ASP A 89 14.49 14.48 -22.77
CA ASP A 89 14.54 14.94 -24.16
C ASP A 89 16.01 15.14 -24.52
N ASN A 90 16.39 14.72 -25.72
CA ASN A 90 17.76 14.84 -26.20
C ASN A 90 17.80 15.24 -27.69
N VAL A 91 18.89 15.88 -28.11
CA VAL A 91 19.01 16.47 -29.46
C VAL A 91 19.28 15.42 -30.55
N TYR A 92 19.58 14.18 -30.16
CA TYR A 92 20.04 13.14 -31.08
C TYR A 92 18.91 12.14 -31.38
N VAL A 93 18.68 11.87 -32.67
CA VAL A 93 17.71 10.86 -33.08
C VAL A 93 18.27 9.45 -32.84
N GLY A 94 17.63 8.68 -31.95
CA GLY A 94 18.08 7.33 -31.59
C GLY A 94 17.25 6.67 -30.48
N ALA A 95 17.57 5.42 -30.15
CA ALA A 95 16.98 4.75 -28.99
C ALA A 95 17.55 5.37 -27.70
N ASN A 96 16.67 5.75 -26.78
CA ASN A 96 17.06 6.25 -25.46
C ASN A 96 17.36 5.10 -24.51
N ASP A 97 18.19 5.39 -23.51
CA ASP A 97 18.34 4.49 -22.36
C ASP A 97 16.99 4.32 -21.63
N PRO A 98 16.64 3.11 -21.19
CA PRO A 98 15.42 2.88 -20.43
C PRO A 98 15.37 3.69 -19.15
N VAL A 99 14.22 4.32 -18.87
CA VAL A 99 13.96 4.93 -17.56
C VAL A 99 13.54 3.83 -16.59
N VAL A 100 14.36 3.58 -15.57
CA VAL A 100 14.10 2.58 -14.52
C VAL A 100 13.94 3.26 -13.17
N LYS A 101 12.88 2.92 -12.43
CA LYS A 101 12.64 3.37 -11.06
C LYS A 101 12.22 2.21 -10.17
N SER A 102 12.64 2.25 -8.92
CA SER A 102 12.11 1.44 -7.83
C SER A 102 11.59 2.33 -6.71
N ILE A 103 10.87 1.76 -5.75
CA ILE A 103 10.57 2.42 -4.47
C ILE A 103 11.87 2.47 -3.66
N ALA A 104 12.17 3.63 -3.06
CA ALA A 104 13.32 3.82 -2.18
C ALA A 104 12.90 3.89 -0.71
N THR A 105 11.89 4.70 -0.40
CA THR A 105 11.35 4.84 0.95
C THR A 105 9.85 4.92 0.93
N VAL A 106 9.25 4.53 2.05
CA VAL A 106 7.84 4.75 2.36
C VAL A 106 7.73 5.36 3.75
N GLU A 107 6.92 6.40 3.86
CA GLU A 107 6.73 7.18 5.10
C GLU A 107 5.25 7.46 5.34
N GLY A 108 4.90 7.72 6.59
CA GLY A 108 3.55 8.05 7.02
C GLY A 108 3.30 7.63 8.46
N ALA A 109 2.36 8.27 9.15
CA ALA A 109 2.05 7.97 10.55
C ALA A 109 1.66 6.49 10.78
N ASP A 110 1.06 5.87 9.76
CA ASP A 110 0.52 4.52 9.82
C ASP A 110 1.36 3.50 9.03
N VAL A 111 2.57 3.84 8.60
CA VAL A 111 3.44 2.89 7.90
C VAL A 111 3.75 1.66 8.76
N GLY A 112 3.84 1.85 10.09
CA GLY A 112 4.04 0.78 11.05
C GLY A 112 2.77 0.03 11.48
N LYS A 113 1.58 0.42 10.98
CA LYS A 113 0.35 -0.36 11.16
C LYS A 113 0.28 -1.57 10.24
N PHE A 114 1.08 -1.58 9.17
CA PHE A 114 1.24 -2.76 8.34
C PHE A 114 2.38 -3.57 8.95
N GLU A 115 2.08 -4.78 9.43
CA GLU A 115 3.08 -5.66 10.04
C GLU A 115 4.26 -5.92 9.09
N GLN A 116 3.98 -5.91 7.78
CA GLN A 116 4.95 -5.79 6.71
C GLN A 116 4.38 -4.93 5.58
N LEU A 117 5.18 -3.97 5.11
CA LEU A 117 4.99 -3.28 3.84
C LEU A 117 6.21 -3.55 2.97
N THR A 118 5.99 -4.31 1.89
CA THR A 118 7.03 -4.82 0.98
C THR A 118 6.82 -4.36 -0.45
#